data_AF-A0AA39FGW0-F1
#
_entry.id   AF-A0AA39FGW0-F1
#
_cell.length_a   1.000
_cell.length_b   1.000
_cell.length_c   1.000
_cell.angle_alpha   90.00
_cell.angle_beta   90.00
_cell.angle_gamma   90.00
#
_symmetry.space_group_name_H-M   'P 1'
#
loop_
_entity.id
_entity.type
_entity.pdbx_description
1 polymer ?
#
loop_
_entity_poly.entity_id
_entity_poly.type
_entity_poly.pdbx_seq_one_letter_code
_entity_poly.pdbx_strand_id
1 'polypeptide(L)'
;TPIDVSHQKCFGYAFKTCSGDATVLANTLHNLPDHFFNRHENCEDWCCIGADNNSKPHTLNLQDNGLYVELKKLFDKFANNAPKFTVAASSQANESSNNIVAYKAPKNHCYSKHTASFMTKKDEIRKRRAEKAKLPVAKKRRNFLAKIKEVTRQNKERQEGVQYESNCGLLMNVNHNDAIINLKTFCSSLHDILISSENCRFVYFDIETSGFSNSADILQIAAKFED
;
A
#
# COMPACT_ATOMS: atom_id res chain seq x y z
N THR A 1 -21.99 -25.02 4.57
CA THR A 1 -21.89 -25.83 3.34
C THR A 1 -20.41 -26.10 3.04
N PRO A 2 -19.99 -27.36 2.85
CA PRO A 2 -18.57 -27.74 2.68
C PRO A 2 -17.88 -27.20 1.42
N ILE A 3 -18.68 -26.66 0.49
CA ILE A 3 -18.27 -26.24 -0.85
C ILE A 3 -17.40 -24.97 -0.82
N ASP A 4 -17.62 -24.06 0.13
CA ASP A 4 -16.97 -22.74 0.15
C ASP A 4 -15.49 -22.80 0.58
N VAL A 5 -15.12 -23.80 1.38
CA VAL A 5 -13.78 -23.92 1.97
C VAL A 5 -12.77 -24.56 0.99
N SER A 6 -13.25 -25.31 -0.01
CA SER A 6 -12.38 -26.02 -0.96
C SER A 6 -11.89 -25.10 -2.08
N HIS A 7 -12.75 -24.23 -2.63
CA HIS A 7 -12.39 -23.31 -3.72
C HIS A 7 -11.31 -22.31 -3.31
N GLN A 8 -11.46 -21.70 -2.12
CA GLN A 8 -10.50 -20.72 -1.59
C GLN A 8 -9.11 -21.30 -1.37
N LYS A 9 -9.02 -22.59 -0.99
CA LYS A 9 -7.75 -23.27 -0.77
C LYS A 9 -7.03 -23.56 -2.09
N CYS A 10 -7.71 -24.13 -3.09
CA CYS A 10 -7.10 -24.39 -4.40
C CYS A 10 -6.62 -23.09 -5.06
N PHE A 11 -7.42 -22.02 -4.98
CA PHE A 11 -7.04 -20.70 -5.45
C PHE A 11 -5.83 -20.13 -4.66
N GLY A 12 -5.82 -20.23 -3.33
CA GLY A 12 -4.69 -19.78 -2.53
C GLY A 12 -3.38 -20.52 -2.82
N TYR A 13 -3.44 -21.85 -3.05
CA TYR A 13 -2.26 -22.65 -3.41
C TYR A 13 -1.71 -22.28 -4.79
N ALA A 14 -2.59 -22.14 -5.79
CA ALA A 14 -2.26 -21.64 -7.13
C ALA A 14 -1.54 -20.28 -7.08
N PHE A 15 -2.00 -19.34 -6.27
CA PHE A 15 -1.34 -18.03 -6.13
C PHE A 15 0.00 -18.11 -5.42
N LYS A 16 0.14 -19.00 -4.43
CA LYS A 16 1.38 -19.16 -3.67
C LYS A 16 2.52 -19.72 -4.53
N THR A 17 2.23 -20.62 -5.48
CA THR A 17 3.22 -21.21 -6.38
C THR A 17 3.66 -20.26 -7.50
N CYS A 18 2.79 -19.34 -7.93
CA CYS A 18 3.05 -18.45 -9.06
C CYS A 18 3.68 -17.10 -8.68
N SER A 19 4.23 -16.96 -7.47
CA SER A 19 4.69 -15.69 -6.92
C SER A 19 5.81 -15.07 -7.77
N GLY A 20 5.47 -14.03 -8.55
CA GLY A 20 6.42 -13.24 -9.34
C GLY A 20 6.44 -13.54 -10.84
N ASP A 21 5.73 -14.56 -11.33
CA ASP A 21 5.68 -14.91 -12.75
C ASP A 21 4.25 -14.83 -13.31
N ALA A 22 4.02 -13.81 -14.15
CA ALA A 22 2.71 -13.53 -14.74
C ALA A 22 2.23 -14.61 -15.70
N THR A 23 3.15 -15.29 -16.36
CA THR A 23 2.85 -16.33 -17.34
C THR A 23 2.36 -17.58 -16.63
N VAL A 24 3.07 -17.98 -15.57
CA VAL A 24 2.70 -19.15 -14.74
C VAL A 24 1.36 -18.90 -14.05
N LEU A 25 1.13 -17.68 -13.54
CA LEU A 25 -0.16 -17.32 -12.95
C LEU A 25 -1.32 -17.34 -13.98
N ALA A 26 -1.09 -16.83 -15.19
CA ALA A 26 -2.10 -16.84 -16.25
C ALA A 26 -2.52 -18.27 -16.61
N ASN A 27 -1.54 -19.16 -16.82
CA ASN A 27 -1.79 -20.57 -17.13
C ASN A 27 -2.51 -21.29 -15.98
N THR A 28 -2.07 -21.04 -14.74
CA THR A 28 -2.70 -21.63 -13.55
C THR A 28 -4.15 -21.19 -13.41
N LEU A 29 -4.45 -19.89 -13.59
CA LEU A 29 -5.81 -19.36 -13.56
C LEU A 29 -6.68 -19.94 -14.67
N HIS A 30 -6.14 -20.05 -15.88
CA HIS A 30 -6.84 -20.65 -17.01
C HIS A 30 -7.24 -22.11 -16.75
N ASN A 31 -6.38 -22.88 -16.08
CA ASN A 31 -6.58 -24.32 -15.84
C ASN A 31 -7.30 -24.65 -14.53
N LEU A 32 -7.51 -23.67 -13.64
CA LEU A 32 -8.20 -23.88 -12.36
C LEU A 32 -9.63 -24.43 -12.50
N PRO A 33 -10.45 -24.02 -13.49
CA PRO A 33 -11.76 -24.64 -13.74
C PRO A 33 -11.67 -26.13 -14.03
N ASP A 34 -10.64 -26.60 -14.73
CA ASP A 34 -10.49 -28.02 -15.07
C ASP A 34 -10.38 -28.85 -13.78
N HIS A 35 -9.62 -28.35 -12.80
CA HIS A 35 -9.48 -28.97 -11.48
C HIS A 35 -10.80 -29.04 -10.70
N PHE A 36 -11.66 -28.01 -10.74
CA PHE A 36 -12.97 -28.04 -10.07
C PHE A 36 -13.92 -29.10 -10.65
N PHE A 37 -13.69 -29.52 -11.90
CA PHE A 37 -14.42 -30.55 -12.62
C PHE A 37 -13.67 -31.88 -12.65
N ASN A 38 -12.67 -32.04 -11.76
CA ASN A 38 -11.87 -33.25 -11.61
C ASN A 38 -11.12 -33.66 -12.90
N ARG A 39 -10.77 -32.68 -13.74
CA ARG A 39 -9.93 -32.82 -14.93
C ARG A 39 -8.53 -32.30 -14.59
N HIS A 40 -7.60 -33.23 -14.40
CA HIS A 40 -6.25 -32.91 -13.91
C HIS A 40 -5.18 -32.91 -15.01
N GLU A 41 -5.58 -33.01 -16.27
CA GLU A 41 -4.66 -33.05 -17.44
C GLU A 41 -3.77 -31.80 -17.52
N ASN A 42 -4.31 -30.66 -17.10
CA ASN A 42 -3.65 -29.35 -17.15
C ASN A 42 -3.26 -28.83 -15.75
N CYS A 43 -3.32 -29.68 -14.73
CA CYS A 43 -2.92 -29.31 -13.37
C CYS A 43 -1.41 -29.42 -13.23
N GLU A 44 -0.78 -28.35 -12.74
CA GLU A 44 0.64 -28.34 -12.39
C GLU A 44 0.82 -28.74 -10.90
N ASP A 45 2.02 -28.56 -10.36
CA ASP A 45 2.41 -28.97 -9.00
C ASP A 45 1.51 -28.41 -7.88
N TRP A 46 0.79 -27.31 -8.14
CA TRP A 46 -0.15 -26.69 -7.20
C TRP A 46 -1.34 -27.59 -6.83
N CYS A 47 -1.71 -28.52 -7.70
CA CYS A 47 -2.79 -29.46 -7.43
C CYS A 47 -2.40 -30.39 -6.26
N CYS A 48 -1.15 -30.87 -6.24
CA CYS A 48 -0.66 -31.91 -5.33
C CYS A 48 -0.08 -31.41 -4.00
N ILE A 49 -0.24 -30.12 -3.67
CA ILE A 49 0.35 -29.53 -2.47
C ILE A 49 -0.25 -30.15 -1.20
N GLY A 50 0.52 -31.01 -0.54
CA GLY A 50 0.15 -31.68 0.71
C GLY A 50 -0.43 -33.09 0.54
N ALA A 51 -0.41 -33.66 -0.65
CA ALA A 51 -0.78 -35.06 -0.88
C ALA A 51 0.46 -35.97 -0.92
N ASP A 52 0.46 -37.04 -0.13
CA ASP A 52 1.44 -38.12 -0.25
C ASP A 52 1.21 -38.84 -1.58
N ASN A 53 2.14 -38.68 -2.53
CA ASN A 53 2.48 -39.40 -3.78
C ASN A 53 1.49 -40.40 -4.46
N ASN A 54 0.18 -40.40 -4.19
CA ASN A 54 -0.84 -41.13 -4.95
C ASN A 54 -2.29 -40.89 -4.48
N SER A 55 -2.55 -40.02 -3.50
CA SER A 55 -3.93 -39.66 -3.12
C SER A 55 -4.35 -38.34 -3.76
N LYS A 56 -5.32 -38.43 -4.67
CA LYS A 56 -5.89 -37.30 -5.43
C LYS A 56 -6.25 -36.13 -4.49
N PRO A 57 -5.64 -34.95 -4.64
CA PRO A 57 -5.88 -33.83 -3.74
C PRO A 57 -7.25 -33.21 -4.06
N HIS A 58 -8.18 -33.42 -3.13
CA HIS A 58 -9.39 -32.63 -2.86
C HIS A 58 -10.58 -32.58 -3.88
N THR A 59 -11.57 -33.43 -3.58
CA THR A 59 -13.01 -33.19 -3.26
C THR A 59 -13.98 -32.39 -4.15
N LEU A 60 -13.56 -31.59 -5.12
CA LEU A 60 -14.50 -30.87 -5.99
C LEU A 60 -14.70 -31.64 -7.30
N ASN A 61 -15.93 -32.07 -7.53
CA ASN A 61 -16.34 -32.76 -8.76
C ASN A 61 -17.64 -32.14 -9.29
N LEU A 62 -17.53 -30.91 -9.77
CA LEU A 62 -18.65 -30.25 -10.44
C LEU A 62 -19.00 -31.02 -11.73
N GLN A 63 -20.29 -31.15 -12.05
CA GLN A 63 -20.78 -31.95 -13.17
C GLN A 63 -21.55 -31.13 -14.23
N ASP A 64 -21.85 -29.87 -13.93
CA ASP A 64 -22.65 -29.01 -14.80
C ASP A 64 -21.78 -28.37 -15.89
N ASN A 65 -22.00 -28.79 -17.14
CA ASN A 65 -21.29 -28.27 -18.30
C ASN A 65 -21.59 -26.79 -18.59
N GLY A 66 -22.79 -26.29 -18.28
CA GLY A 66 -23.11 -24.87 -18.42
C GLY A 66 -22.31 -24.03 -17.44
N LEU A 67 -22.22 -24.50 -16.18
CA LEU A 67 -21.39 -23.89 -15.15
C LEU A 67 -19.90 -23.92 -15.52
N TYR A 68 -19.41 -25.01 -16.12
CA TYR A 68 -18.02 -25.10 -16.59
C TYR A 68 -17.70 -24.00 -17.60
N VAL A 69 -18.55 -23.79 -18.59
CA VAL A 69 -18.35 -22.77 -19.63
C VAL A 69 -18.30 -21.37 -19.03
N GLU A 70 -19.21 -21.05 -18.11
CA GLU A 70 -19.24 -19.74 -17.44
C GLU A 70 -18.04 -19.54 -16.51
N LEU A 71 -17.63 -20.58 -15.78
CA LEU A 71 -16.41 -20.53 -14.97
C LEU A 71 -15.17 -20.35 -15.83
N LYS A 72 -15.03 -21.08 -16.93
CA LYS A 72 -13.88 -20.92 -17.85
C LYS A 72 -13.80 -19.48 -18.38
N LYS A 73 -14.91 -18.92 -18.86
CA LYS A 73 -14.99 -17.51 -19.29
C LYS A 73 -14.59 -16.53 -18.19
N LEU A 74 -15.01 -16.78 -16.95
CA LEU A 74 -14.66 -15.95 -15.80
C LEU A 74 -13.16 -16.01 -15.50
N PHE A 75 -12.59 -17.22 -15.46
CA PHE A 75 -11.18 -17.46 -15.17
C PHE A 75 -10.25 -16.99 -16.30
N ASP A 76 -10.70 -17.02 -17.55
CA ASP A 76 -9.99 -16.42 -18.69
C ASP A 76 -9.81 -14.91 -18.52
N LYS A 77 -10.83 -14.22 -17.99
CA LYS A 77 -10.70 -12.78 -17.67
C LYS A 77 -9.65 -12.53 -16.61
N PHE A 78 -9.54 -13.41 -15.61
CA PHE A 78 -8.51 -13.31 -14.58
C PHE A 78 -7.11 -13.62 -15.15
N ALA A 79 -6.99 -14.68 -15.96
CA ALA A 79 -5.74 -15.06 -16.62
C ALA A 79 -5.20 -13.94 -17.53
N ASN A 80 -6.07 -13.31 -18.32
CA ASN A 80 -5.71 -12.15 -19.17
C ASN A 80 -5.23 -10.93 -18.36
N ASN A 81 -5.57 -10.86 -17.07
CA ASN A 81 -5.13 -9.81 -16.15
C ASN A 81 -4.04 -10.29 -15.17
N ALA A 82 -3.45 -11.47 -15.36
CA ALA A 82 -2.42 -12.04 -14.48
C ALA A 82 -1.27 -11.07 -14.15
N PRO A 83 -0.74 -10.25 -15.09
CA PRO A 83 0.31 -9.28 -14.76
C PRO A 83 -0.08 -8.28 -13.66
N LYS A 84 -1.37 -7.95 -13.51
CA LYS A 84 -1.87 -7.06 -12.45
C LYS A 84 -1.88 -7.75 -11.08
N PHE A 85 -1.87 -9.08 -11.05
CA PHE A 85 -1.95 -9.89 -9.83
C PHE A 85 -0.58 -10.42 -9.39
N THR A 86 0.41 -10.52 -10.29
CA THR A 86 1.77 -10.96 -9.94
C THR A 86 2.62 -9.87 -9.32
N VAL A 87 2.34 -8.61 -9.63
CA VAL A 87 2.77 -7.47 -8.83
C VAL A 87 1.90 -7.39 -7.57
N ALA A 88 1.78 -8.49 -6.83
CA ALA A 88 1.35 -8.48 -5.44
C ALA A 88 2.46 -7.85 -4.59
N ALA A 89 2.90 -6.64 -4.95
CA ALA A 89 3.73 -5.79 -4.13
C ALA A 89 2.79 -4.93 -3.29
N SER A 90 2.63 -5.36 -2.04
CA SER A 90 1.91 -4.69 -0.97
C SER A 90 0.40 -4.91 -1.00
N SER A 91 -0.07 -5.65 0.00
CA SER A 91 -1.26 -5.30 0.77
C SER A 91 -1.53 -3.80 0.62
N GLN A 92 -2.67 -3.49 -0.01
CA GLN A 92 -3.07 -2.12 -0.33
C GLN A 92 -2.87 -1.25 0.93
N ALA A 93 -2.45 0.01 0.79
CA ALA A 93 -2.28 0.92 1.93
C ALA A 93 -3.54 0.96 2.84
N ASN A 94 -4.70 0.65 2.25
CA ASN A 94 -5.97 0.51 2.93
C ASN A 94 -6.13 -0.77 3.77
N GLU A 95 -5.30 -1.81 3.69
CA GLU A 95 -5.37 -2.96 4.61
C GLU A 95 -4.97 -2.58 6.02
N SER A 96 -3.98 -1.68 6.15
CA SER A 96 -3.65 -1.10 7.44
C SER A 96 -4.83 -0.31 8.01
N SER A 97 -5.53 0.44 7.14
CA SER A 97 -6.73 1.20 7.50
C SER A 97 -7.92 0.28 7.84
N ASN A 98 -8.16 -0.76 7.04
CA ASN A 98 -9.21 -1.74 7.24
C ASN A 98 -8.98 -2.55 8.53
N ASN A 99 -7.72 -2.93 8.82
CA ASN A 99 -7.35 -3.55 10.09
C ASN A 99 -7.53 -2.60 11.28
N ILE A 100 -7.20 -1.32 11.13
CA ILE A 100 -7.42 -0.31 12.18
C ILE A 100 -8.93 -0.12 12.42
N VAL A 101 -9.73 0.03 11.38
CA VAL A 101 -11.19 0.21 11.47
C VAL A 101 -11.83 -1.03 12.11
N ALA A 102 -11.47 -2.24 11.67
CA ALA A 102 -11.96 -3.49 12.26
C ALA A 102 -11.55 -3.63 13.74
N TYR A 103 -10.33 -3.24 14.10
CA TYR A 103 -9.85 -3.30 15.48
C TYR A 103 -10.47 -2.22 16.39
N LYS A 104 -10.76 -1.04 15.83
CA LYS A 104 -11.28 0.13 16.58
C LYS A 104 -12.80 0.15 16.67
N ALA A 105 -13.50 -0.43 15.71
CA ALA A 105 -14.96 -0.49 15.67
C ALA A 105 -15.46 -1.88 15.22
N PRO A 106 -15.20 -2.95 15.99
CA PRO A 106 -15.67 -4.29 15.65
C PRO A 106 -17.19 -4.37 15.83
N LYS A 107 -17.95 -4.12 14.76
CA LYS A 107 -19.41 -4.31 14.73
C LYS A 107 -19.85 -5.76 14.99
N ASN A 108 -18.91 -6.70 14.96
CA ASN A 108 -19.08 -8.12 15.21
C ASN A 108 -18.70 -8.56 16.64
N HIS A 109 -18.25 -7.66 17.52
CA HIS A 109 -17.82 -8.02 18.88
C HIS A 109 -18.63 -7.30 19.96
N CYS A 110 -19.58 -8.01 20.59
CA CYS A 110 -20.31 -7.50 21.75
C CYS A 110 -19.42 -7.60 23.00
N TYR A 111 -18.96 -6.46 23.52
CA TYR A 111 -18.15 -6.42 24.75
C TYR A 111 -18.96 -6.71 26.02
N SER A 112 -20.29 -6.72 25.98
CA SER A 112 -21.14 -6.56 27.17
C SER A 112 -21.12 -7.73 28.17
N LYS A 113 -20.53 -8.90 27.86
CA LYS A 113 -20.63 -10.09 28.73
C LYS A 113 -19.33 -10.52 29.43
N HIS A 114 -18.17 -9.93 29.10
CA HIS A 114 -16.88 -10.21 29.77
C HIS A 114 -15.99 -8.97 29.89
N THR A 115 -16.60 -7.79 30.09
CA THR A 115 -15.92 -6.49 30.04
C THR A 115 -14.76 -6.37 31.02
N ALA A 116 -14.97 -6.66 32.31
CA ALA A 116 -14.00 -6.30 33.34
C ALA A 116 -12.64 -7.02 33.18
N SER A 117 -12.63 -8.35 33.05
CA SER A 117 -11.38 -9.13 32.94
C SER A 117 -10.69 -8.96 31.59
N PHE A 118 -11.45 -8.68 30.53
CA PHE A 118 -10.90 -8.35 29.23
C PHE A 118 -10.30 -6.95 29.20
N MET A 119 -10.97 -5.97 29.84
CA MET A 119 -10.49 -4.60 29.98
C MET A 119 -9.19 -4.55 30.78
N THR A 120 -9.12 -5.23 31.93
CA THR A 120 -7.89 -5.27 32.73
C THR A 120 -6.72 -5.87 31.94
N LYS A 121 -6.92 -6.99 31.24
CA LYS A 121 -5.90 -7.59 30.36
C LYS A 121 -5.46 -6.63 29.24
N LYS A 122 -6.40 -5.93 28.61
CA LYS A 122 -6.09 -4.94 27.57
C LYS A 122 -5.31 -3.75 28.14
N ASP A 123 -5.68 -3.26 29.32
CA ASP A 123 -5.02 -2.15 30.00
C ASP A 123 -3.61 -2.52 30.44
N GLU A 124 -3.39 -3.73 30.95
CA GLU A 124 -2.05 -4.25 31.23
C GLU A 124 -1.18 -4.30 29.97
N ILE A 125 -1.73 -4.80 28.85
CA ILE A 125 -1.01 -4.84 27.58
C ILE A 125 -0.67 -3.42 27.11
N ARG A 126 -1.60 -2.45 27.24
CA ARG A 126 -1.35 -1.05 26.89
C ARG A 126 -0.24 -0.46 27.76
N LYS A 127 -0.27 -0.67 29.08
CA LYS A 127 0.78 -0.22 30.02
C LYS A 127 2.14 -0.81 29.64
N ARG A 128 2.23 -2.13 29.43
CA ARG A 128 3.48 -2.78 29.01
C ARG A 128 4.02 -2.24 27.68
N ARG A 129 3.13 -1.96 26.71
CA ARG A 129 3.52 -1.36 25.43
C ARG A 129 4.02 0.07 25.58
N ALA A 130 3.37 0.88 26.42
CA ALA A 130 3.79 2.24 26.71
C ALA A 130 5.18 2.28 27.38
N GLU A 131 5.41 1.43 28.38
CA GLU A 131 6.72 1.31 29.02
C GLU A 131 7.80 0.84 28.03
N LYS A 132 7.49 -0.16 27.20
CA LYS A 132 8.41 -0.61 26.15
C LYS A 132 8.72 0.48 25.13
N ALA A 133 7.77 1.35 24.80
CA ALA A 133 7.96 2.45 23.86
C ALA A 133 8.87 3.56 24.40
N LYS A 134 8.95 3.72 25.73
CA LYS A 134 9.88 4.65 26.41
C LYS A 134 11.33 4.16 26.40
N LEU A 135 11.56 2.86 26.19
CA LEU A 135 12.91 2.30 26.22
C LEU A 135 13.80 2.87 25.10
N PRO A 136 15.07 3.21 25.37
CA PRO A 136 15.99 3.72 24.36
C PRO A 136 16.15 2.80 23.14
N VAL A 137 16.08 1.47 23.35
CA VAL A 137 16.12 0.47 22.29
C VAL A 137 14.95 0.64 21.32
N ALA A 138 13.75 0.94 21.82
CA ALA A 138 12.57 1.18 20.99
C ALA A 138 12.71 2.47 20.18
N LYS A 139 13.27 3.54 20.76
CA LYS A 139 13.58 4.79 20.05
C LYS A 139 14.65 4.56 18.96
N LYS A 140 15.73 3.86 19.27
CA LYS A 140 16.79 3.50 18.29
C LYS A 140 16.21 2.70 17.13
N ARG A 141 15.40 1.67 17.42
CA ARG A 141 14.74 0.86 16.39
C ARG A 141 13.80 1.69 15.51
N ARG A 142 13.02 2.60 16.11
CA ARG A 142 12.13 3.51 15.36
C ARG A 142 12.92 4.38 14.38
N ASN A 143 14.00 5.00 14.84
CA ASN A 143 14.85 5.84 13.98
C ASN A 143 15.52 5.03 12.86
N PHE A 144 15.99 3.82 13.16
CA PHE A 144 16.54 2.90 12.16
C PHE A 144 15.51 2.53 11.08
N LEU A 145 14.29 2.17 11.50
CA LEU A 145 13.20 1.86 10.55
C LEU A 145 12.78 3.08 9.73
N ALA A 146 12.79 4.28 10.31
CA ALA A 146 12.52 5.52 9.58
C ALA A 146 13.58 5.76 8.48
N LYS A 147 14.87 5.53 8.78
CA LYS A 147 15.94 5.60 7.79
C LYS A 147 15.77 4.57 6.66
N ILE A 148 15.43 3.32 6.99
CA ILE A 148 15.16 2.29 5.98
C ILE A 148 14.01 2.71 5.07
N LYS A 149 12.89 3.17 5.65
CA LYS A 149 11.73 3.62 4.87
C LYS A 149 12.10 4.74 3.90
N GLU A 150 12.89 5.70 4.35
CA GLU A 150 13.33 6.81 3.51
C GLU A 150 14.21 6.33 2.35
N VAL A 151 15.16 5.42 2.61
CA VAL A 151 15.96 4.80 1.54
C VAL A 151 15.09 4.02 0.55
N THR A 152 14.10 3.27 1.04
CA THR A 152 13.15 2.55 0.17
C THR A 152 12.33 3.52 -0.68
N ARG A 153 11.86 4.64 -0.12
CA ARG A 153 11.15 5.70 -0.86
C ARG A 153 12.01 6.26 -1.99
N GLN A 154 13.24 6.68 -1.68
CA GLN A 154 14.17 7.24 -2.66
C GLN A 154 14.55 6.24 -3.77
N ASN A 155 14.68 4.96 -3.44
CA ASN A 155 14.94 3.92 -4.44
C ASN A 155 13.73 3.71 -5.35
N LYS A 156 12.52 3.74 -4.79
CA LYS A 156 11.28 3.62 -5.54
C LYS A 156 11.09 4.81 -6.48
N GLU A 157 11.29 6.04 -6.00
CA GLU A 157 11.25 7.26 -6.83
C GLU A 157 12.29 7.23 -7.95
N ARG A 158 13.52 6.76 -7.68
CA ARG A 158 14.55 6.57 -8.71
C ARG A 158 14.16 5.52 -9.76
N GLN A 159 13.47 4.45 -9.36
CA GLN A 159 12.99 3.42 -10.28
C GLN A 159 11.80 3.89 -11.11
N GLU A 160 10.95 4.74 -10.54
CA GLU A 160 9.75 5.28 -11.21
C GLU A 160 10.10 6.34 -12.27
N GLY A 161 11.29 6.94 -12.25
CA GLY A 161 11.72 7.93 -13.24
C GLY A 161 10.86 9.21 -13.21
N VAL A 162 10.79 9.96 -14.32
CA VAL A 162 10.01 11.21 -14.46
C VAL A 162 8.50 10.93 -14.62
N GLN A 163 7.97 9.93 -13.91
CA GLN A 163 6.56 9.55 -14.00
C GLN A 163 5.67 10.34 -13.02
N TYR A 164 6.28 11.07 -12.09
CA TYR A 164 5.64 12.10 -11.29
C TYR A 164 6.18 13.48 -11.67
N GLU A 165 5.91 13.93 -12.89
CA GLU A 165 5.68 15.38 -13.02
C GLU A 165 4.49 15.69 -12.12
N SER A 166 4.66 16.66 -11.21
CA SER A 166 3.60 17.14 -10.32
C SER A 166 2.52 17.83 -11.17
N ASN A 167 1.69 17.03 -11.82
CA ASN A 167 0.54 17.49 -12.59
C ASN A 167 -0.73 17.48 -11.72
N CYS A 168 -0.57 17.57 -10.40
CA CYS A 168 -1.65 17.92 -9.48
C CYS A 168 -2.13 19.38 -9.67
N GLY A 169 -1.44 20.18 -10.49
CA GLY A 169 -1.97 21.40 -11.07
C GLY A 169 -2.78 21.09 -12.34
N LEU A 170 -3.99 20.57 -12.19
CA LEU A 170 -4.98 20.64 -13.27
C LEU A 170 -5.15 22.13 -13.65
N LEU A 171 -4.54 22.55 -14.76
CA LEU A 171 -4.58 23.90 -15.38
C LEU A 171 -3.66 24.97 -14.78
N MET A 172 -2.34 24.84 -14.91
CA MET A 172 -1.46 26.01 -14.94
C MET A 172 -0.60 25.99 -16.20
N ASN A 173 -1.11 26.60 -17.28
CA ASN A 173 -0.26 27.10 -18.35
C ASN A 173 0.57 28.25 -17.78
N VAL A 174 1.65 27.93 -17.08
CA VAL A 174 2.65 28.94 -16.73
C VAL A 174 3.48 29.16 -17.99
N ASN A 175 3.24 30.28 -18.67
CA ASN A 175 4.15 30.77 -19.70
C ASN A 175 5.54 30.86 -19.05
N HIS A 176 6.48 30.00 -19.48
CA HIS A 176 7.85 29.93 -18.95
C HIS A 176 8.68 31.21 -19.16
N ASN A 177 8.09 32.27 -19.70
CA ASN A 177 8.75 33.55 -19.95
C ASN A 177 8.63 34.55 -18.78
N ASP A 178 7.76 34.34 -17.79
CA ASP A 178 7.51 35.36 -16.75
C ASP A 178 8.34 35.18 -15.47
N ALA A 179 9.16 34.12 -15.36
CA ALA A 179 9.86 33.76 -14.12
C ALA A 179 11.39 33.82 -14.19
N ILE A 180 11.97 34.59 -15.12
CA ILE A 180 13.40 34.93 -15.03
C ILE A 180 13.55 36.13 -14.10
N ILE A 181 13.54 35.88 -12.79
CA ILE A 181 13.94 36.89 -11.81
C ILE A 181 15.46 37.06 -11.97
N ASN A 182 15.88 38.12 -12.66
CA ASN A 182 17.29 38.49 -12.73
C ASN A 182 17.74 38.95 -11.34
N LEU A 183 18.32 38.02 -10.57
CA LEU A 183 18.77 38.20 -9.19
C LEU A 183 19.69 39.42 -9.03
N LYS A 184 20.43 39.76 -10.10
CA LYS A 184 21.33 40.92 -10.14
C LYS A 184 20.55 42.24 -10.11
N THR A 185 19.42 42.31 -10.82
CA THR A 185 18.53 43.48 -10.85
C THR A 185 17.77 43.65 -9.53
N PHE A 186 17.35 42.56 -8.89
CA PHE A 186 16.65 42.59 -7.61
C PHE A 186 17.54 43.06 -6.45
N CYS A 187 18.77 42.54 -6.35
CA CYS A 187 19.71 42.96 -5.30
C CYS A 187 20.17 44.41 -5.45
N SER A 188 20.29 44.93 -6.69
CA SER A 188 20.61 46.33 -6.92
C SER A 188 19.47 47.29 -6.54
N SER A 189 18.21 46.83 -6.57
CA SER A 189 17.03 47.60 -6.15
C SER A 189 16.84 47.66 -4.63
N LEU A 190 17.51 46.79 -3.86
CA LEU A 190 17.36 46.72 -2.40
C LEU A 190 18.24 47.73 -1.64
N HIS A 191 19.12 48.47 -2.33
CA HIS A 191 20.20 49.21 -1.64
C HIS A 191 19.79 50.50 -0.93
N ASP A 192 18.54 50.98 -1.03
CA ASP A 192 18.13 52.21 -0.34
C ASP A 192 16.73 52.14 0.29
N ILE A 193 16.23 50.95 0.61
CA ILE A 193 14.96 50.84 1.35
C ILE A 193 15.28 50.98 2.85
N LEU A 194 15.17 52.19 3.38
CA LEU A 194 15.13 52.42 4.82
C LEU A 194 13.91 51.67 5.37
N ILE A 195 14.15 50.53 6.03
CA ILE A 195 13.09 49.72 6.63
C ILE A 195 12.50 50.51 7.81
N SER A 196 11.47 51.31 7.53
CA SER A 196 10.62 51.95 8.54
C SER A 196 9.52 50.97 8.95
N SER A 197 9.06 51.04 10.21
CA SER A 197 7.97 50.20 10.70
C SER A 197 6.67 50.36 9.90
N GLU A 198 6.52 51.48 9.18
CA GLU A 198 5.34 51.79 8.38
C GLU A 198 5.37 51.21 6.95
N ASN A 199 6.54 50.76 6.49
CA ASN A 199 6.72 50.21 5.13
C ASN A 199 7.04 48.69 5.13
N CYS A 200 6.97 48.04 6.30
CA CYS A 200 7.22 46.61 6.44
C CYS A 200 5.91 45.89 6.80
N ARG A 201 5.53 44.88 6.01
CA ARG A 201 4.43 43.98 6.36
C ARG A 201 4.99 42.69 6.91
N PHE A 202 4.47 42.28 8.06
CA PHE A 202 4.82 40.99 8.63
C PHE A 202 4.16 39.87 7.83
N VAL A 203 4.99 38.95 7.34
CA VAL A 203 4.52 37.72 6.69
C VAL A 203 4.91 36.57 7.60
N TYR A 204 3.90 35.87 8.11
CA TYR A 204 4.08 34.60 8.79
C TYR A 204 4.18 33.52 7.72
N PHE A 205 5.22 32.70 7.78
CA PHE A 205 5.35 31.58 6.88
C PHE A 205 5.73 30.32 7.64
N ASP A 206 5.29 29.19 7.10
CA ASP A 206 5.65 27.86 7.55
C ASP A 206 6.13 27.03 6.36
N ILE A 207 7.05 26.11 6.64
CA ILE A 207 7.65 25.24 5.63
C ILE A 207 7.53 23.78 6.06
N GLU A 208 6.96 22.96 5.19
CA GLU A 208 6.97 21.51 5.35
C GLU A 208 8.08 20.93 4.48
N THR A 209 9.00 20.19 5.11
CA THR A 209 10.13 19.57 4.44
C THR A 209 10.03 18.05 4.50
N SER A 210 10.69 17.35 3.56
CA SER A 210 10.80 15.89 3.59
C SER A 210 11.62 15.36 4.77
N GLY A 211 12.33 16.24 5.49
CA GLY A 211 13.06 15.93 6.71
C GLY A 211 13.77 17.15 7.32
N PHE A 212 14.48 16.94 8.43
CA PHE A 212 15.19 18.00 9.16
C PHE A 212 16.62 18.28 8.68
N SER A 213 17.03 17.68 7.55
CA SER A 213 18.35 17.94 6.95
C SER A 213 18.32 19.23 6.13
N ASN A 214 19.45 19.94 6.03
CA ASN A 214 19.60 21.08 5.13
C ASN A 214 19.51 20.68 3.64
N SER A 215 19.56 19.37 3.34
CA SER A 215 19.39 18.80 2.02
C SER A 215 17.99 18.22 1.78
N ALA A 216 17.05 18.45 2.70
CA ALA A 216 15.68 17.95 2.55
C ALA A 216 14.90 18.83 1.56
N ASP A 217 14.08 18.18 0.74
CA ASP A 217 13.20 18.87 -0.20
C ASP A 217 12.11 19.65 0.53
N ILE A 218 11.79 20.83 0.01
CA ILE A 218 10.63 21.62 0.46
C ILE A 218 9.40 21.04 -0.24
N LEU A 219 8.47 20.49 0.54
CA LEU A 219 7.25 19.86 0.02
C LEU A 219 6.11 20.88 -0.08
N GLN A 220 6.06 21.83 0.86
CA GLN A 220 5.03 22.86 0.89
C GLN A 220 5.57 24.14 1.53
N ILE A 221 5.12 25.28 1.03
CA ILE A 221 5.33 26.60 1.63
C ILE A 221 3.94 27.21 1.87
N ALA A 222 3.67 27.62 3.10
CA ALA A 222 2.49 28.40 3.43
C ALA A 222 2.96 29.77 3.91
N ALA A 223 2.33 30.82 3.39
CA ALA A 223 2.60 32.19 3.83
C ALA A 223 1.27 32.92 4.02
N LYS A 224 1.19 33.72 5.07
CA LYS A 224 0.07 34.58 5.39
C LYS A 224 0.62 35.91 5.89
N PHE A 225 0.08 36.99 5.37
CA PHE A 225 0.25 38.32 5.95
C PHE A 225 -1.08 38.78 6.54
N GLU A 226 -1.04 39.66 7.52
CA GLU A 226 -2.25 40.30 8.05
C GLU A 226 -2.66 41.43 7.10
N ASP A 227 -3.94 41.44 6.69
CA ASP A 227 -4.59 42.59 6.04
C ASP A 227 -4.97 43.66 7.08
#